data_AF-A0A9E0PEI5-F1
#
_entry.id   AF-A0A9E0PEI5-F1
#
_cell.length_a   1.000
_cell.length_b   1.000
_cell.length_c   1.000
_cell.angle_alpha   90.00
_cell.angle_beta   90.00
_cell.angle_gamma   90.00
#
_symmetry.space_group_name_H-M   'P 1'
#
loop_
_entity.id
_entity.type
_entity.pdbx_description
1 polymer ?
#
loop_
_entity_poly.entity_id
_entity_poly.type
_entity_poly.pdbx_seq_one_letter_code
_entity_poly.pdbx_strand_id
1 'polypeptide(L)'
;MRTLSLILLGAVLWFLAAAFIRLAMPWGVFSGGYATAILFGLTALLAPVLLSSVHRLTAGGQTPRLPTAAIISLVGALLDAAAMTWSPELYTSNPARLVNGAAWLLFGVGALLTSAMLQDRRQ
;
A
#
# COMPACT_ATOMS: atom_id res chain seq x y z
N MET A 1 4.03 22.46 -1.79
CA MET A 1 2.65 21.92 -1.90
C MET A 1 2.62 20.45 -2.30
N ARG A 2 3.34 20.01 -3.34
CA ARG A 2 3.40 18.61 -3.79
C ARG A 2 3.69 17.58 -2.69
N THR A 3 4.69 17.81 -1.84
CA THR A 3 5.05 16.87 -0.75
C THR A 3 3.91 16.68 0.25
N LEU A 4 3.22 17.77 0.62
CA LEU A 4 2.06 17.70 1.51
C LEU A 4 0.93 16.86 0.89
N SER A 5 0.64 17.07 -0.40
CA SER A 5 -0.36 16.26 -1.12
C SER A 5 0.01 14.78 -1.14
N LEU A 6 1.29 14.46 -1.34
CA LEU A 6 1.78 13.07 -1.28
C LEU A 6 1.66 12.47 0.11
N ILE A 7 1.96 13.24 1.16
CA ILE A 7 1.80 12.78 2.54
C ILE A 7 0.32 12.46 2.83
N LEU A 8 -0.59 13.36 2.46
CA LEU A 8 -2.03 13.16 2.64
C LEU A 8 -2.53 11.95 1.84
N LEU A 9 -2.09 11.79 0.60
CA LEU A 9 -2.42 10.62 -0.22
C LEU A 9 -1.86 9.32 0.37
N GLY A 10 -0.64 9.32 0.90
CA GLY A 10 -0.06 8.17 1.60
C GLY A 10 -0.91 7.76 2.81
N ALA A 11 -1.34 8.74 3.61
CA ALA A 11 -2.24 8.49 4.75
C ALA A 11 -3.62 7.95 4.33
N VAL A 12 -4.18 8.46 3.23
CA VAL A 12 -5.45 7.94 2.69
C VAL A 12 -5.30 6.51 2.19
N LEU A 13 -4.25 6.21 1.42
CA LEU A 13 -3.98 4.87 0.91
C LEU A 13 -3.75 3.87 2.04
N TRP A 14 -3.01 4.28 3.07
CA TRP A 14 -2.85 3.52 4.30
C TRP A 14 -4.19 3.20 4.95
N PHE A 15 -5.03 4.21 5.18
CA PHE A 15 -6.33 4.02 5.83
C PHE A 15 -7.22 3.07 5.03
N LEU A 16 -7.24 3.20 3.70
CA LEU A 16 -7.97 2.29 2.81
C LEU A 16 -7.44 0.85 2.90
N ALA A 17 -6.13 0.67 2.96
CA ALA A 17 -5.51 -0.66 3.10
C ALA A 17 -5.82 -1.29 4.47
N ALA A 18 -5.74 -0.51 5.56
CA ALA A 18 -6.11 -0.95 6.90
C ALA A 18 -7.59 -1.34 6.97
N ALA A 19 -8.48 -0.52 6.42
CA ALA A 19 -9.91 -0.80 6.34
C ALA A 19 -10.19 -2.06 5.51
N PHE A 20 -9.50 -2.24 4.38
CA PHE A 20 -9.62 -3.45 3.58
C PHE A 20 -9.22 -4.69 4.37
N ILE A 21 -8.09 -4.66 5.10
CA ILE A 21 -7.67 -5.78 5.94
C ILE A 21 -8.76 -6.13 6.95
N ARG A 22 -9.28 -5.12 7.66
CA ARG A 22 -10.33 -5.31 8.66
C ARG A 22 -11.60 -5.93 8.09
N LEU A 23 -12.03 -5.49 6.92
CA LEU A 23 -13.27 -5.95 6.29
C LEU A 23 -13.12 -7.31 5.58
N ALA A 24 -11.95 -7.58 5.00
CA ALA A 24 -11.69 -8.80 4.23
C ALA A 24 -11.23 -9.97 5.13
N MET A 25 -10.69 -9.69 6.31
CA MET A 25 -10.19 -10.74 7.22
C MET A 25 -11.25 -11.74 7.68
N PRO A 26 -12.49 -11.35 8.04
CA PRO A 26 -13.56 -12.29 8.36
C PRO A 26 -13.91 -13.24 7.21
N TRP A 27 -13.65 -12.84 5.97
CA TRP A 27 -13.96 -13.63 4.76
C TRP A 27 -12.84 -14.61 4.39
N GLY A 28 -11.80 -14.74 5.22
CA GLY A 28 -10.71 -15.68 4.98
C GLY A 28 -9.73 -15.25 3.88
N VAL A 29 -9.81 -14.00 3.40
CA VAL A 29 -8.88 -13.51 2.35
C VAL A 29 -7.41 -13.61 2.80
N PHE A 30 -7.16 -13.49 4.10
CA PHE A 30 -5.84 -13.58 4.73
C PHE A 30 -5.60 -14.90 5.49
N SER A 31 -6.40 -15.96 5.28
CA SER A 31 -6.21 -17.23 6.00
C SER A 31 -5.12 -18.13 5.42
N GLY A 32 -4.45 -17.72 4.34
CA GLY A 32 -3.55 -18.57 3.57
C GLY A 32 -4.30 -19.38 2.51
N GLY A 33 -3.60 -19.76 1.44
CA GLY A 33 -4.16 -20.47 0.29
C GLY A 33 -4.41 -19.58 -0.93
N TYR A 34 -5.26 -20.04 -1.86
CA TYR A 34 -5.43 -19.42 -3.17
C TYR A 34 -5.93 -17.98 -3.11
N ALA A 35 -6.86 -17.66 -2.20
CA ALA A 35 -7.39 -16.30 -2.07
C ALA A 35 -6.30 -15.28 -1.72
N THR A 36 -5.41 -15.64 -0.79
CA THR A 36 -4.26 -14.79 -0.42
C THR A 36 -3.28 -14.66 -1.59
N ALA A 37 -2.98 -15.74 -2.31
CA ALA A 37 -2.10 -15.67 -3.49
C ALA A 37 -2.67 -14.79 -4.60
N ILE A 38 -3.98 -14.89 -4.87
CA ILE A 38 -4.70 -14.05 -5.83
C ILE A 38 -4.60 -12.58 -5.40
N LEU A 39 -4.80 -12.28 -4.11
CA LEU A 39 -4.70 -10.92 -3.60
C LEU A 39 -3.30 -10.32 -3.85
N PHE A 40 -2.23 -11.05 -3.56
CA PHE A 40 -0.86 -10.60 -3.84
C PHE A 40 -0.63 -10.36 -5.34
N GLY A 41 -1.09 -11.29 -6.19
CA GLY A 41 -1.01 -11.14 -7.64
C GLY A 41 -1.75 -9.89 -8.15
N LEU A 42 -2.97 -9.66 -7.67
CA LEU A 42 -3.76 -8.47 -7.99
C LEU A 42 -3.08 -7.18 -7.52
N THR A 43 -2.49 -7.18 -6.32
CA THR A 43 -1.74 -6.02 -5.82
C THR A 43 -0.55 -5.69 -6.70
N ALA A 44 0.23 -6.69 -7.12
CA ALA A 44 1.34 -6.47 -8.05
C ALA A 44 0.87 -5.94 -9.41
N LEU A 45 -0.24 -6.47 -9.92
CA LEU A 45 -0.82 -6.05 -11.20
C LEU A 45 -1.37 -4.62 -11.16
N LEU A 46 -1.99 -4.22 -10.04
CA LEU A 46 -2.63 -2.91 -9.89
C LEU A 46 -1.65 -1.81 -9.43
N ALA A 47 -0.54 -2.17 -8.79
CA ALA A 47 0.49 -1.22 -8.35
C ALA A 47 0.93 -0.20 -9.43
N PRO A 48 1.26 -0.58 -10.69
CA PRO A 48 1.66 0.38 -11.71
C PRO A 48 0.54 1.36 -12.11
N VAL A 49 -0.72 0.92 -12.05
CA VAL A 49 -1.91 1.73 -12.36
C VAL A 49 -2.17 2.72 -11.23
N LEU A 50 -2.12 2.25 -9.98
CA LEU A 50 -2.26 3.09 -8.79
C LEU A 50 -1.19 4.18 -8.75
N LEU A 51 0.08 3.79 -8.94
CA LEU A 51 1.19 4.74 -8.97
C LEU A 51 1.02 5.80 -10.06
N SER A 52 0.65 5.38 -11.27
CA SER A 52 0.42 6.31 -12.38
C SER A 52 -0.69 7.31 -12.07
N SER A 53 -1.74 6.85 -11.40
CA SER A 53 -2.87 7.70 -10.98
C SER A 53 -2.44 8.72 -9.94
N VAL A 54 -1.77 8.28 -8.86
CA VAL A 54 -1.24 9.17 -7.81
C VAL A 54 -0.25 10.19 -8.37
N HIS A 55 0.63 9.75 -9.26
CA HIS A 55 1.61 10.63 -9.88
C HIS A 55 0.97 11.71 -10.75
N ARG A 56 -0.02 11.35 -11.57
CA ARG A 56 -0.78 12.32 -12.38
C ARG A 56 -1.48 13.37 -11.53
N LEU A 57 -2.05 12.96 -10.39
CA LEU A 57 -2.76 13.86 -9.48
C LEU A 57 -1.85 14.85 -8.74
N THR A 58 -0.54 14.55 -8.61
CA THR A 58 0.35 15.31 -7.72
C THR A 58 1.53 15.99 -8.41
N ALA A 59 1.89 15.60 -9.64
CA ALA A 59 3.20 15.93 -10.19
C ALA A 59 3.24 16.41 -11.65
N GLY A 60 2.14 16.33 -12.42
CA GLY A 60 2.13 16.87 -13.79
C GLY A 60 3.20 16.31 -14.73
N GLY A 61 3.35 14.98 -14.79
CA GLY A 61 4.02 14.24 -15.89
C GLY A 61 5.54 14.34 -16.05
N GLN A 62 6.19 15.43 -15.65
CA GLN A 62 7.61 15.69 -15.98
C GLN A 62 8.62 15.26 -14.91
N THR A 63 8.17 14.67 -13.80
CA THR A 63 9.10 14.30 -12.71
C THR A 63 9.18 12.81 -12.51
N PRO A 64 10.29 12.28 -11.97
CA PRO A 64 10.41 10.86 -11.69
C PRO A 64 9.28 10.36 -10.79
N ARG A 65 8.82 9.13 -11.02
CA ARG A 65 7.77 8.47 -10.24
C ARG A 65 8.32 7.87 -8.96
N LEU A 66 9.61 7.53 -8.90
CA LEU A 66 10.23 6.94 -7.73
C LEU A 66 10.08 7.78 -6.45
N PRO A 67 10.32 9.11 -6.43
CA PRO A 67 10.06 9.93 -5.25
C PRO A 67 8.58 9.93 -4.84
N THR A 68 7.67 9.82 -5.82
CA THR A 68 6.22 9.74 -5.56
C THR A 68 5.89 8.45 -4.81
N ALA A 69 6.35 7.31 -5.33
CA ALA A 69 6.19 6.01 -4.70
C ALA A 69 6.88 5.93 -3.32
N ALA A 70 8.09 6.49 -3.19
CA ALA A 70 8.83 6.47 -1.94
C ALA A 70 8.12 7.24 -0.82
N ILE A 71 7.61 8.45 -1.10
CA ILE A 71 6.96 9.27 -0.08
C ILE A 71 5.63 8.63 0.37
N ILE A 72 4.78 8.19 -0.57
CA ILE A 72 3.49 7.58 -0.19
C ILE A 72 3.69 6.27 0.58
N SER A 73 4.65 5.44 0.16
CA SER A 73 4.96 4.17 0.81
C SER A 73 5.58 4.38 2.18
N LEU A 74 6.47 5.38 2.33
CA LEU A 74 7.07 5.71 3.63
C LEU A 74 6.00 6.15 4.64
N VAL A 75 5.11 7.04 4.24
CA VAL A 75 4.01 7.50 5.11
C VAL A 75 3.11 6.33 5.49
N GLY A 76 2.73 5.49 4.52
CA GLY A 76 1.93 4.31 4.79
C GLY A 76 2.60 3.34 5.75
N ALA A 77 3.87 3.01 5.52
CA ALA A 77 4.63 2.10 6.37
C ALA A 77 4.82 2.64 7.80
N LEU A 78 5.02 3.95 7.97
CA LEU A 78 5.12 4.57 9.29
C LEU A 78 3.78 4.53 10.04
N LEU A 79 2.68 4.81 9.34
CA LEU A 79 1.33 4.70 9.93
C LEU A 79 0.98 3.24 10.24
N ASP A 80 1.39 2.29 9.40
CA ASP A 80 1.25 0.86 9.69
C ASP A 80 2.02 0.46 10.94
N ALA A 81 3.29 0.85 11.05
CA ALA A 81 4.10 0.58 12.24
C ALA A 81 3.46 1.18 13.50
N ALA A 82 3.01 2.43 13.43
CA ALA A 82 2.33 3.11 14.53
C ALA A 82 1.04 2.39 14.93
N ALA A 83 0.16 2.12 13.96
CA ALA A 83 -1.13 1.51 14.20
C ALA A 83 -1.00 0.07 14.69
N MET A 84 -0.11 -0.74 14.13
CA MET A 84 0.12 -2.11 14.62
C MET A 84 0.71 -2.13 16.04
N THR A 85 1.51 -1.13 16.40
CA THR A 85 2.10 -1.03 17.75
C THR A 85 1.09 -0.58 18.80
N TRP A 86 0.31 0.46 18.52
CA TRP A 86 -0.55 1.11 19.53
C TRP A 86 -2.05 0.83 19.37
N SER A 87 -2.50 0.39 18.20
CA SER A 87 -3.92 0.14 17.91
C SER A 87 -4.11 -1.00 16.88
N PRO A 88 -3.63 -2.23 17.18
CA PRO A 88 -3.72 -3.37 16.24
C PRO A 88 -5.16 -3.73 15.87
N GLU A 89 -6.12 -3.35 16.73
CA GLU A 89 -7.55 -3.50 16.49
C GLU A 89 -8.02 -2.80 15.21
N LEU A 90 -7.32 -1.77 14.73
CA LEU A 90 -7.62 -1.12 13.44
C LEU A 90 -7.60 -2.10 12.26
N TYR A 91 -6.78 -3.14 12.35
CA TYR A 91 -6.65 -4.17 11.30
C TYR A 91 -7.49 -5.41 11.60
N THR A 92 -7.57 -5.84 12.85
CA THR A 92 -8.26 -7.09 13.20
C THR A 92 -8.55 -7.19 14.70
N SER A 93 -9.65 -7.85 15.05
CA SER A 93 -9.95 -8.26 16.42
C SER A 93 -9.15 -9.49 16.88
N ASN A 94 -8.46 -10.19 15.95
CA ASN A 94 -7.63 -11.34 16.27
C ASN A 94 -6.17 -11.08 15.86
N PRO A 95 -5.29 -10.70 16.80
CA PRO A 95 -3.90 -10.36 16.53
C PRO A 95 -3.10 -11.49 15.85
N ALA A 96 -3.46 -12.76 16.10
CA ALA A 96 -2.77 -13.91 15.51
C ALA A 96 -2.91 -13.96 13.97
N ARG A 97 -3.91 -13.28 13.41
CA ARG A 97 -4.15 -13.21 11.95
C ARG A 97 -3.52 -11.97 11.30
N LEU A 98 -2.92 -11.08 12.08
CA LEU A 98 -2.35 -9.82 11.58
C LEU A 98 -1.14 -10.05 10.65
N VAL A 99 -0.38 -11.12 10.86
CA VAL A 99 0.85 -11.44 10.12
C VAL A 99 0.65 -11.43 8.61
N ASN A 100 -0.41 -12.06 8.10
CA ASN A 100 -0.68 -12.12 6.66
C ASN A 100 -1.13 -10.78 6.09
N GLY A 101 -1.87 -9.98 6.86
CA GLY A 101 -2.22 -8.61 6.47
C GLY A 101 -1.00 -7.69 6.44
N ALA A 102 -0.11 -7.80 7.43
CA ALA A 102 1.14 -7.06 7.48
C ALA A 102 2.10 -7.45 6.34
N ALA A 103 2.20 -8.74 6.04
CA ALA A 103 2.97 -9.23 4.90
C ALA A 103 2.43 -8.67 3.57
N TRP A 104 1.10 -8.58 3.42
CA TRP A 104 0.47 -7.99 2.25
C TRP A 104 0.74 -6.49 2.11
N LEU A 105 0.70 -5.72 3.21
CA LEU A 105 1.04 -4.29 3.22
C LEU A 105 2.49 -4.06 2.77
N LEU A 106 3.44 -4.82 3.35
CA LEU A 106 4.85 -4.72 2.98
C LEU A 106 5.07 -5.11 1.52
N PHE A 107 4.37 -6.15 1.04
CA PHE A 107 4.40 -6.53 -0.36
C PHE A 107 3.86 -5.43 -1.27
N GLY A 108 2.77 -4.75 -0.88
CA GLY A 108 2.22 -3.59 -1.59
C GLY A 108 3.23 -2.44 -1.71
N VAL A 109 3.95 -2.13 -0.62
CA VAL A 109 5.05 -1.16 -0.63
C VAL A 109 6.13 -1.55 -1.65
N GLY A 110 6.58 -2.82 -1.62
CA GLY A 110 7.55 -3.35 -2.57
C GLY A 110 7.05 -3.24 -4.01
N ALA A 111 5.82 -3.65 -4.28
CA ALA A 111 5.20 -3.60 -5.61
C ALA A 111 5.11 -2.18 -6.17
N LEU A 112 4.78 -1.18 -5.34
CA LEU A 112 4.76 0.23 -5.73
C LEU A 112 6.15 0.75 -6.08
N LEU A 113 7.16 0.46 -5.26
CA LEU A 113 8.53 0.89 -5.51
C LEU A 113 9.11 0.23 -6.77
N THR A 114 8.92 -1.09 -6.93
CA THR A 114 9.34 -1.80 -8.14
C THR A 114 8.64 -1.26 -9.38
N SER A 115 7.34 -0.99 -9.30
CA SER A 115 6.58 -0.37 -10.41
C SER A 115 7.15 1.00 -10.79
N ALA A 116 7.52 1.81 -9.80
CA ALA A 116 8.13 3.12 -10.04
C ALA A 116 9.48 3.00 -10.75
N MET A 117 10.35 2.12 -10.27
CA MET A 117 11.65 1.87 -10.88
C MET A 117 11.53 1.38 -12.33
N LEU A 118 10.57 0.47 -12.59
CA LEU A 118 10.34 -0.05 -13.93
C LEU A 118 9.77 1.00 -14.89
N GLN A 119 8.90 1.90 -14.40
CA GLN A 119 8.30 2.95 -15.21
C GLN A 119 9.28 4.11 -15.48
N ASP A 120 10.08 4.50 -14.49
CA ASP A 120 11.10 5.54 -14.66
C ASP A 120 12.21 5.10 -15.62
N ARG A 121 12.56 3.80 -15.68
CA ARG A 121 13.51 3.26 -16.65
C ARG A 121 13.02 3.28 -18.10
N ARG A 122 11.71 3.41 -18.33
CA ARG A 122 11.09 3.39 -19.66
C ARG A 122 10.85 4.79 -20.24
N GLN A 123 11.10 5.83 -19.46
CA GLN A 123 11.02 7.23 -19.87
C GLN A 123 12.42 7.75 -20.20
#